data_AF-A0A933PHA3-F1
#
_entry.id   AF-A0A933PHA3-F1
#
_cell.length_a   1.000
_cell.length_b   1.000
_cell.length_c   1.000
_cell.angle_alpha   90.00
_cell.angle_beta   90.00
_cell.angle_gamma   90.00
#
_symmetry.space_group_name_H-M   'P 1'
#
loop_
_entity.id
_entity.type
_entity.pdbx_description
1 polymer ?
#
loop_
_entity_poly.entity_id
_entity_poly.type
_entity_poly.pdbx_seq_one_letter_code
_entity_poly.pdbx_strand_id
1 'polypeptide(L)'
;MSKQAPGDGGPFAPGDVSVSSTTARSGNRGDGRSRASRAEDVSERRVTLTHTATGLSVHGAVPPGRYSRAELRLATDELRGRLMSELATKVRRSRMR
;
A
#
# COMPACT_ATOMS: atom_id res chain seq x y z
N MET A 1 4.45 -10.69 17.65
CA MET A 1 4.87 -11.38 16.42
C MET A 1 3.68 -11.42 15.47
N SER A 2 3.57 -10.50 14.51
CA SER A 2 2.44 -10.46 13.57
C SER A 2 2.80 -11.22 12.28
N LYS A 3 1.96 -12.22 11.99
CA LYS A 3 2.13 -13.32 11.05
C LYS A 3 2.34 -12.87 9.59
N GLN A 4 3.29 -13.54 8.94
CA GLN A 4 3.37 -13.73 7.49
C GLN A 4 2.03 -14.22 6.95
N ALA A 5 1.57 -13.65 5.83
CA ALA A 5 0.59 -14.27 4.97
C ALA A 5 1.33 -15.22 4.01
N PRO A 6 0.98 -16.52 3.96
CA PRO A 6 1.58 -17.48 3.04
C PRO A 6 0.78 -17.47 1.74
N GLY A 7 1.45 -17.17 0.62
CA GLY A 7 0.86 -17.23 -0.70
C GLY A 7 1.26 -16.03 -1.55
N ASP A 8 2.52 -15.96 -1.94
CA ASP A 8 2.92 -15.01 -2.99
C ASP A 8 4.06 -15.67 -3.77
N GLY A 9 3.72 -16.63 -4.63
CA GLY A 9 4.50 -16.88 -5.84
C GLY A 9 4.31 -15.68 -6.77
N GLY A 10 4.64 -14.49 -6.28
CA GLY A 10 4.49 -13.24 -7.00
C GLY A 10 5.47 -13.21 -8.17
N PRO A 11 5.26 -12.31 -9.14
CA PRO A 11 6.17 -12.15 -10.28
C PRO A 11 7.60 -11.71 -9.87
N PHE A 12 7.86 -11.51 -8.59
CA PHE A 12 9.14 -11.06 -8.02
C PHE A 12 9.56 -12.01 -6.90
N ALA A 13 10.87 -12.24 -6.77
CA ALA A 13 11.40 -12.99 -5.65
C ALA A 13 11.22 -12.20 -4.33
N PRO A 14 11.09 -12.90 -3.18
CA PRO A 14 10.98 -12.24 -1.89
C PRO A 14 12.24 -11.38 -1.64
N GLY A 15 12.07 -10.05 -1.62
CA GLY A 15 13.17 -9.09 -1.42
C GLY A 15 13.42 -8.14 -2.59
N ASP A 16 12.91 -8.44 -3.80
CA ASP A 16 13.07 -7.59 -4.98
C ASP A 16 12.19 -6.33 -4.96
N VAL A 17 11.17 -6.28 -4.10
CA VAL A 17 10.23 -5.15 -4.02
C VAL A 17 10.22 -4.58 -2.61
N SER A 18 10.60 -3.31 -2.51
CA SER A 18 10.42 -2.49 -1.31
C SER A 18 9.03 -1.86 -1.31
N VAL A 19 8.31 -2.02 -0.19
CA VAL A 19 6.95 -1.51 -0.02
C VAL A 19 6.98 -0.41 1.02
N SER A 20 6.60 0.81 0.62
CA SER A 20 6.35 1.92 1.54
C SER A 20 4.86 2.26 1.52
N SER A 21 4.24 2.38 2.68
CA SER A 21 2.85 2.84 2.77
C SER A 21 2.73 3.95 3.79
N THR A 22 2.11 5.05 3.40
CA THR A 22 1.89 6.22 4.24
C THR A 22 0.41 6.49 4.32
N THR A 23 -0.13 6.50 5.54
CA THR A 23 -1.51 6.90 5.77
C THR A 23 -1.51 8.36 6.20
N ALA A 24 -2.05 9.24 5.35
CA ALA A 24 -2.30 10.61 5.74
C ALA A 24 -3.60 10.62 6.53
N ARG A 25 -3.49 10.93 7.83
CA ARG A 25 -4.66 11.21 8.65
C ARG A 25 -4.75 12.72 8.76
N SER A 26 -5.86 13.30 8.30
CA SER A 26 -6.24 14.67 8.61
C SER A 26 -6.65 14.71 10.09
N GLY A 27 -5.66 14.54 10.96
CA GLY A 27 -5.79 14.78 12.39
C GLY A 27 -5.19 16.13 12.65
N ASN A 28 -6.05 17.14 12.76
CA ASN A 28 -5.70 18.42 13.34
C ASN A 28 -4.85 18.16 14.60
N ARG A 29 -3.68 18.80 14.74
CA ARG A 29 -2.89 18.77 15.98
C ARG A 29 -3.75 19.41 17.07
N GLY A 30 -4.50 18.61 17.81
CA GLY A 30 -5.46 19.09 18.78
C GLY A 30 -5.70 18.00 19.81
N ASP A 31 -4.99 18.15 20.91
CA ASP A 31 -5.42 17.95 22.30
C ASP A 31 -6.47 16.86 22.62
N GLY A 32 -6.17 16.10 23.67
CA GLY A 32 -6.89 14.90 24.05
C GLY A 32 -8.40 15.05 24.08
N ARG A 33 -9.09 14.32 23.19
CA ARG A 33 -10.48 13.90 23.40
C ARG A 33 -10.83 12.75 22.45
N SER A 34 -11.44 11.73 23.04
CA SER A 34 -12.30 10.74 22.37
C SER A 34 -11.63 9.63 21.57
N ARG A 35 -11.38 8.52 22.28
CA ARG A 35 -11.15 7.16 21.76
C ARG A 35 -12.30 6.65 20.85
N ALA A 36 -13.42 7.37 20.79
CA ALA A 36 -14.66 7.01 20.09
C ALA A 36 -14.67 7.31 18.58
N SER A 37 -13.88 8.27 18.07
CA SER A 37 -13.92 8.66 16.64
C SER A 37 -12.81 8.03 15.80
N ARG A 38 -12.18 6.94 16.28
CA ARG A 38 -11.08 6.28 15.57
C ARG A 38 -11.52 5.42 14.39
N ALA A 39 -12.80 5.08 14.29
CA ALA A 39 -13.30 4.05 13.40
C ALA A 39 -13.57 4.51 11.96
N GLU A 40 -13.73 5.82 11.68
CA GLU A 40 -14.47 6.20 10.45
C GLU A 40 -13.87 7.32 9.58
N ASP A 41 -12.64 7.77 9.84
CA ASP A 41 -12.01 8.78 8.96
C ASP A 41 -10.59 8.37 8.56
N VAL A 42 -10.45 7.96 7.30
CA VAL A 42 -9.17 7.78 6.62
C VAL A 42 -9.11 8.83 5.52
N SER A 43 -8.21 9.80 5.68
CA SER A 43 -8.12 10.94 4.76
C SER A 43 -7.37 10.59 3.47
N GLU A 44 -6.39 9.68 3.51
CA GLU A 44 -5.79 9.06 2.32
C GLU A 44 -4.82 7.95 2.74
N ARG A 45 -4.70 6.88 1.94
CA ARG A 45 -3.62 5.89 2.13
C ARG A 45 -2.82 5.69 0.86
N ARG A 46 -1.58 6.15 0.86
CA ARG A 46 -0.63 6.02 -0.24
C ARG A 46 0.19 4.74 -0.09
N VAL A 47 0.37 4.04 -1.20
CA VAL A 47 1.24 2.87 -1.32
C VAL A 47 2.21 3.12 -2.46
N THR A 48 3.49 2.95 -2.18
CA THR A 48 4.57 3.01 -3.16
C THR A 48 5.30 1.68 -3.15
N LEU A 49 5.41 1.05 -4.32
CA LEU A 49 6.23 -0.13 -4.54
C LEU A 49 7.43 0.26 -5.38
N THR A 50 8.62 -0.12 -4.92
CA THR A 50 9.87 0.11 -5.65
C THR A 50 10.56 -1.22 -5.88
N HIS A 51 10.81 -1.54 -7.14
CA HIS A 51 11.65 -2.68 -7.51
C HIS A 51 13.11 -2.31 -7.28
N THR A 52 13.78 -3.02 -6.38
CA THR A 52 15.13 -2.68 -5.92
C THR A 52 16.18 -2.91 -7.01
N ALA A 53 16.04 -3.97 -7.81
CA ALA A 53 17.01 -4.32 -8.84
C ALA A 53 17.02 -3.37 -10.05
N THR A 54 15.88 -2.75 -10.37
CA THR A 54 15.78 -1.81 -11.52
C THR A 54 15.54 -0.36 -11.11
N GLY A 55 15.32 -0.08 -9.82
CA GLY A 55 14.94 1.25 -9.32
C GLY A 55 13.57 1.75 -9.79
N LEU A 56 12.75 0.89 -10.42
CA LEU A 56 11.44 1.29 -10.93
C LEU A 56 10.44 1.40 -9.79
N SER A 57 9.68 2.49 -9.75
CA SER A 57 8.65 2.70 -8.74
C SER A 57 7.27 2.87 -9.36
N VAL A 58 6.28 2.32 -8.68
CA VAL A 58 4.85 2.53 -8.93
C VAL A 58 4.20 2.99 -7.64
N HIS A 59 3.21 3.88 -7.75
CA HIS A 59 2.51 4.39 -6.59
C HIS A 59 1.03 4.51 -6.88
N GLY A 60 0.23 4.42 -5.82
CA GLY A 60 -1.21 4.63 -5.87
C GLY A 60 -1.74 5.01 -4.51
N ALA A 61 -2.98 5.48 -4.49
CA ALA A 61 -3.63 5.90 -3.26
C ALA A 61 -5.02 5.27 -3.15
N VAL A 62 -5.37 4.85 -1.94
CA VAL A 62 -6.76 4.66 -1.54
C VAL A 62 -7.30 6.05 -1.21
N PRO A 63 -8.34 6.51 -1.91
CA PRO A 63 -8.88 7.86 -1.73
C PRO A 63 -9.44 8.08 -0.31
N PRO A 64 -9.63 9.34 0.12
CA PRO A 64 -10.35 9.65 1.35
C PRO A 64 -11.72 9.00 1.39
N GLY A 65 -12.07 8.42 2.53
CA GLY A 65 -13.39 7.84 2.71
C GLY A 65 -13.64 7.30 4.10
N ARG A 66 -14.90 6.95 4.34
CA ARG A 66 -15.34 6.25 5.54
C ARG A 66 -15.10 4.76 5.33
N TYR A 67 -13.93 4.30 5.74
CA TYR A 67 -13.56 2.89 5.67
C TYR A 67 -13.50 2.32 7.07
N SER A 68 -14.17 1.19 7.29
CA SER A 68 -13.85 0.34 8.44
C SER A 68 -12.42 -0.16 8.32
N ARG A 69 -11.81 -0.56 9.44
CA ARG A 69 -10.43 -1.10 9.44
C ARG A 69 -10.25 -2.30 8.49
N ALA A 70 -11.28 -3.14 8.37
CA ALA A 70 -11.29 -4.29 7.47
C ALA A 70 -11.37 -3.85 6.00
N GLU A 71 -12.27 -2.91 5.68
CA GLU A 71 -12.43 -2.35 4.33
C GLU A 71 -11.16 -1.63 3.87
N LEU A 72 -10.54 -0.84 4.75
CA LEU A 72 -9.27 -0.19 4.44
C LEU A 72 -8.16 -1.22 4.16
N ARG A 73 -8.14 -2.32 4.92
CA ARG A 73 -7.17 -3.40 4.71
C ARG A 73 -7.40 -4.07 3.35
N LEU A 74 -8.65 -4.36 3.00
CA LEU A 74 -9.03 -4.93 1.71
C LEU A 74 -8.64 -4.00 0.56
N ALA A 75 -9.04 -2.73 0.63
CA ALA A 75 -8.72 -1.72 -0.40
C ALA A 75 -7.21 -1.51 -0.56
N THR A 76 -6.45 -1.58 0.54
CA THR A 76 -4.97 -1.51 0.48
C THR A 76 -4.38 -2.75 -0.17
N ASP A 77 -4.93 -3.93 0.11
CA ASP A 77 -4.46 -5.20 -0.47
C ASP A 77 -4.76 -5.27 -1.97
N GLU A 78 -5.97 -4.88 -2.38
CA GLU A 78 -6.34 -4.74 -3.79
C GLU A 78 -5.45 -3.74 -4.52
N LEU A 79 -5.20 -2.57 -3.91
CA LEU A 79 -4.29 -1.57 -4.45
C LEU A 79 -2.87 -2.15 -4.61
N ARG A 80 -2.38 -2.86 -3.59
CA ARG A 80 -1.06 -3.49 -3.63
C ARG A 80 -0.98 -4.53 -4.75
N GLY A 81 -1.99 -5.37 -4.93
CA GLY A 81 -2.06 -6.35 -6.02
C GLY A 81 -1.98 -5.69 -7.40
N ARG A 82 -2.77 -4.63 -7.63
CA ARG A 82 -2.73 -3.86 -8.89
C ARG A 82 -1.36 -3.25 -9.15
N LEU A 83 -0.76 -2.63 -8.14
CA LEU A 83 0.58 -2.04 -8.25
C LEU A 83 1.66 -3.11 -8.51
N MET A 84 1.56 -4.30 -7.92
CA MET A 84 2.50 -5.40 -8.22
C MET A 84 2.43 -5.82 -9.69
N SER A 85 1.23 -5.97 -10.26
CA SER A 85 1.06 -6.29 -11.69
C SER A 85 1.59 -5.18 -12.60
N GLU A 86 1.38 -3.92 -12.24
CA GLU A 86 1.94 -2.78 -12.99
C GLU A 86 3.47 -2.76 -12.93
N LEU A 87 4.05 -2.96 -11.75
CA LEU A 87 5.49 -3.01 -11.55
C LEU A 87 6.11 -4.16 -12.36
N ALA A 88 5.49 -5.35 -12.35
CA ALA A 88 5.93 -6.50 -13.13
C ALA A 88 5.94 -6.21 -14.64
N THR A 89 4.89 -5.55 -15.13
CA THR A 89 4.79 -5.14 -16.53
C THR A 89 5.89 -4.13 -16.90
N LYS A 90 6.14 -3.14 -16.03
CA LYS A 90 7.20 -2.14 -16.23
C LYS A 90 8.59 -2.76 -16.21
N VAL A 91 8.87 -3.64 -15.24
CA VAL A 91 10.16 -4.35 -15.14
C VAL A 91 10.40 -5.22 -16.37
N ARG A 92 9.39 -6.00 -16.80
CA ARG A 92 9.50 -6.85 -18.01
C ARG A 92 9.80 -6.02 -19.26
N ARG A 93 9.10 -4.89 -19.44
CA ARG A 93 9.36 -3.97 -20.56
C ARG A 93 10.77 -3.37 -20.48
N SER A 94 11.24 -3.03 -19.29
CA SER A 94 12.58 -2.45 -19.10
C SER A 94 13.71 -3.45 -19.38
N ARG A 95 13.48 -4.75 -19.17
CA ARG A 95 14.49 -5.80 -19.47
C ARG A 95 14.60 -6.16 -20.96
N MET A 96 13.63 -5.74 -21.77
CA MET A 96 13.61 -6.00 -23.22
C MET A 96 14.24 -4.87 -24.05
N ARG A 97 14.78 -3.84 -23.39
CA ARG A 97 15.35 -2.65 -24.02
C ARG A 97 16.84 -2.60 -23.75
#